data_AF-A0A2N2P4N4-F1
#
_entry.id   AF-A0A2N2P4N4-F1
#
_cell.length_a   1.000
_cell.length_b   1.000
_cell.length_c   1.000
_cell.angle_alpha   90.00
_cell.angle_beta   90.00
_cell.angle_gamma   90.00
#
_symmetry.space_group_name_H-M   'P 1'
#
loop_
_entity.id
_entity.type
_entity.pdbx_description
1 polymer ?
#
loop_
_entity_poly.entity_id
_entity_poly.type
_entity_poly.pdbx_seq_one_letter_code
_entity_poly.pdbx_strand_id
1 'polypeptide(L)'
;MSLIPHAPQSFQGGIEAFYDQYARHVLISPDSVSAFHKQLVNYLSLSDPIYLVRMVKDQVRGQNIFAGNGATIRPTDNSPAWWLHYQLFSGNWINYSSFEQLIESTPCHLFNINLKENANKSGWHIAHIYPAKDRNTDFQHWDQKELKKRMVRNIHPCNYFYIAKQNYQTFGGDPHIVAFFHEKFSRLYADIWEEFLELVEAKLPSFKETANPFVYRYEKLADKATLQKSKTIKEIAMNNSTNTPNLAGKHIAIQYSHTRLCFLRDKIEPLSMDEYFCIHAGDGAYVLSKREFYTTFANVLKTKSYLEDGIYHYPVTPHKALQFKVDLKRN
;
A
#
# COMPACT_ATOMS: atom_id res chain seq x y z
N MET A 1 4.47 19.66 -20.81
CA MET A 1 5.37 18.67 -20.18
C MET A 1 4.83 18.37 -18.80
N SER A 2 4.85 17.10 -18.35
CA SER A 2 4.45 16.74 -16.97
C SER A 2 5.40 17.42 -15.99
N LEU A 3 4.86 18.02 -14.93
CA LEU A 3 5.67 18.67 -13.91
C LEU A 3 6.51 17.66 -13.14
N ILE A 4 5.89 16.53 -12.77
CA ILE A 4 6.55 15.44 -12.05
C ILE A 4 7.07 14.41 -13.06
N PRO A 5 8.39 14.16 -13.12
CA PRO A 5 8.97 13.11 -13.96
C PRO A 5 8.30 11.75 -13.76
N HIS A 6 8.14 11.00 -14.84
CA HIS A 6 7.56 9.66 -14.78
C HIS A 6 8.54 8.63 -14.25
N ALA A 7 8.05 7.69 -13.44
CA ALA A 7 8.82 6.51 -13.07
C ALA A 7 9.11 5.67 -14.33
N PRO A 8 10.27 5.01 -14.42
CA PRO A 8 10.56 4.17 -15.57
C PRO A 8 9.60 2.98 -15.59
N GLN A 9 9.20 2.56 -16.80
CA GLN A 9 8.28 1.43 -16.98
C GLN A 9 8.91 0.11 -16.57
N SER A 10 10.23 -0.02 -16.72
CA SER A 10 11.05 -1.15 -16.29
C SER A 10 12.42 -0.66 -15.85
N PHE A 11 13.07 -1.38 -14.97
CA PHE A 11 14.45 -1.10 -14.56
C PHE A 11 15.17 -2.38 -14.18
N GLN A 12 16.44 -2.47 -14.54
CA GLN A 12 17.35 -3.52 -14.09
C GLN A 12 18.71 -2.89 -13.79
N GLY A 13 19.11 -2.89 -12.53
CA GLY A 13 20.40 -2.35 -12.11
C GLY A 13 20.54 -2.32 -10.59
N GLY A 14 21.56 -1.61 -10.11
CA GLY A 14 21.69 -1.30 -8.68
C GLY A 14 20.71 -0.21 -8.25
N ILE A 15 20.41 -0.15 -6.95
CA ILE A 15 19.56 0.91 -6.38
C ILE A 15 20.18 2.30 -6.54
N GLU A 16 21.51 2.42 -6.51
CA GLU A 16 22.24 3.68 -6.80
C GLU A 16 21.92 4.20 -8.21
N ALA A 17 22.03 3.33 -9.22
CA ALA A 17 21.73 3.69 -10.61
C ALA A 17 20.25 4.09 -10.80
N PHE A 18 19.32 3.43 -10.10
CA PHE A 18 17.91 3.81 -10.12
C PHE A 18 17.70 5.20 -9.49
N TYR A 19 18.36 5.46 -8.38
CA TYR A 19 18.30 6.74 -7.69
C TYR A 19 18.81 7.87 -8.59
N ASP A 20 20.00 7.71 -9.15
CA ASP A 20 20.65 8.74 -9.97
C ASP A 20 19.93 8.99 -11.29
N GLN A 21 19.39 7.96 -11.93
CA GLN A 21 18.72 8.14 -13.21
C GLN A 21 17.27 8.60 -13.07
N TYR A 22 16.61 8.31 -11.94
CA TYR A 22 15.16 8.49 -11.82
C TYR A 22 14.74 9.09 -10.48
N ALA A 23 14.97 8.40 -9.36
CA ALA A 23 14.33 8.78 -8.09
C ALA A 23 14.78 10.16 -7.59
N ARG A 24 16.03 10.57 -7.84
CA ARG A 24 16.53 11.89 -7.43
C ARG A 24 15.76 13.05 -8.08
N HIS A 25 15.19 12.83 -9.26
CA HIS A 25 14.50 13.86 -10.05
C HIS A 25 13.06 14.12 -9.59
N VAL A 26 12.55 13.32 -8.66
CA VAL A 26 11.23 13.51 -8.03
C VAL A 26 11.32 13.90 -6.56
N LEU A 27 12.53 14.13 -6.04
CA LEU A 27 12.74 14.60 -4.68
C LEU A 27 12.29 16.05 -4.53
N ILE A 28 11.83 16.38 -3.33
CA ILE A 28 11.51 17.76 -2.96
C ILE A 28 12.84 18.46 -2.64
N SER A 29 12.99 19.73 -3.07
CA SER A 29 14.23 20.48 -2.82
C SER A 29 14.51 20.63 -1.32
N PRO A 30 15.80 20.63 -0.90
CA PRO A 30 16.16 20.86 0.50
C PRO A 30 15.51 22.11 1.09
N ASP A 31 15.49 23.23 0.36
CA ASP A 31 14.86 24.48 0.81
C ASP A 31 13.36 24.31 1.12
N SER A 32 12.61 23.65 0.23
CA SER A 32 11.18 23.41 0.45
C SER A 32 10.95 22.46 1.63
N VAL A 33 11.79 21.43 1.80
CA VAL A 33 11.67 20.52 2.95
C VAL A 33 12.03 21.22 4.25
N SER A 34 13.09 22.02 4.29
CA SER A 34 13.49 22.82 5.46
C SER A 34 12.45 23.86 5.84
N ALA A 35 11.83 24.53 4.86
CA ALA A 35 10.74 25.47 5.12
C ALA A 35 9.49 24.76 5.67
N PHE A 36 9.11 23.63 5.07
CA PHE A 36 8.01 22.81 5.57
C PHE A 36 8.28 22.28 6.98
N HIS A 37 9.50 21.82 7.27
CA HIS A 37 9.90 21.32 8.57
C HIS A 37 9.70 22.37 9.66
N LYS A 38 10.23 23.58 9.47
CA LYS A 38 10.07 24.69 10.43
C LYS A 38 8.61 25.01 10.70
N GLN A 39 7.78 25.06 9.66
CA GLN A 39 6.35 25.35 9.83
C GLN A 39 5.60 24.22 10.52
N LEU A 40 5.94 22.96 10.23
CA LEU A 40 5.37 21.80 10.91
C LEU A 40 5.73 21.77 12.39
N VAL A 41 7.00 22.02 12.75
CA VAL A 41 7.45 22.07 14.16
C VAL A 41 6.71 23.16 14.93
N ASN A 42 6.56 24.35 14.34
CA ASN A 42 5.80 25.45 14.92
C ASN A 42 4.32 25.08 15.09
N TYR A 43 3.69 24.51 14.07
CA TYR A 43 2.30 24.07 14.11
C TYR A 43 2.06 23.01 15.19
N LEU A 44 2.97 22.04 15.35
CA LEU A 44 2.89 21.02 16.39
C LEU A 44 3.09 21.59 17.82
N SER A 45 3.52 22.85 17.94
CA SER A 45 3.68 23.54 19.21
C SER A 45 2.46 24.39 19.59
N LEU A 46 1.45 24.47 18.72
CA LEU A 46 0.17 25.11 19.02
C LEU A 46 -0.58 24.36 20.12
N SER A 47 -1.55 25.03 20.74
CA SER A 47 -2.38 24.46 21.80
C SER A 47 -3.36 23.38 21.31
N ASP A 48 -3.84 23.50 20.06
CA ASP A 48 -4.81 22.56 19.47
C ASP A 48 -4.56 22.30 17.98
N PRO A 49 -3.43 21.65 17.62
CA PRO A 49 -3.19 21.25 16.24
C PRO A 49 -4.03 20.03 15.87
N ILE A 50 -4.43 19.96 14.60
CA ILE A 50 -5.03 18.78 13.99
C ILE A 50 -3.93 17.81 13.56
N TYR A 51 -3.95 16.59 14.10
CA TYR A 51 -2.99 15.54 13.77
C TYR A 51 -3.47 14.67 12.61
N LEU A 52 -2.77 14.73 11.47
CA LEU A 52 -3.04 13.85 10.32
C LEU A 52 -2.40 12.47 10.52
N VAL A 53 -3.18 11.46 10.91
CA VAL A 53 -2.66 10.14 11.33
C VAL A 53 -3.17 9.01 10.43
N ARG A 54 -2.32 8.01 10.16
CA ARG A 54 -2.72 6.78 9.44
C ARG A 54 -3.14 5.67 10.39
N MET A 55 -4.01 4.78 9.89
CA MET A 55 -4.40 3.54 10.58
C MET A 55 -5.05 3.77 11.95
N VAL A 56 -5.99 4.71 12.02
CA VAL A 56 -6.88 4.79 13.18
C VAL A 56 -8.01 3.77 13.00
N LYS A 57 -8.13 2.83 13.93
CA LYS A 57 -9.04 1.68 13.81
C LYS A 57 -10.50 2.13 13.93
N ASP A 58 -11.34 1.59 13.04
CA ASP A 58 -12.80 1.80 13.00
C ASP A 58 -13.24 3.27 12.84
N GLN A 59 -12.38 4.13 12.28
CA GLN A 59 -12.69 5.53 12.04
C GLN A 59 -12.80 5.87 10.55
N VAL A 60 -13.65 6.85 10.25
CA VAL A 60 -13.83 7.39 8.89
C VAL A 60 -12.69 8.37 8.58
N ARG A 61 -12.02 8.18 7.44
CA ARG A 61 -10.95 9.08 7.01
C ARG A 61 -11.49 10.48 6.71
N GLY A 62 -10.77 11.50 7.14
CA GLY A 62 -11.13 12.91 6.93
C GLY A 62 -12.12 13.48 7.95
N GLN A 63 -12.74 12.65 8.80
CA GLN A 63 -13.55 13.15 9.90
C GLN A 63 -12.66 13.41 11.12
N ASN A 64 -12.83 14.58 11.76
CA ASN A 64 -12.14 14.86 13.01
C ASN A 64 -12.69 13.96 14.12
N ILE A 65 -11.78 13.39 14.91
CA ILE A 65 -12.05 12.58 16.10
C ILE A 65 -11.16 13.08 17.24
N PHE A 66 -11.44 12.64 18.46
CA PHE A 66 -10.69 13.07 19.64
C PHE A 66 -9.98 11.88 20.29
N ALA A 67 -8.70 12.08 20.61
CA ALA A 67 -7.96 11.21 21.53
C ALA A 67 -8.48 11.38 22.97
N GLY A 68 -8.14 10.46 23.87
CA GLY A 68 -8.59 10.51 25.27
C GLY A 68 -8.05 11.73 26.04
N ASN A 69 -6.99 12.35 25.56
CA ASN A 69 -6.45 13.62 26.08
C ASN A 69 -7.10 14.88 25.45
N GLY A 70 -8.12 14.72 24.61
CA GLY A 70 -8.82 15.82 23.93
C GLY A 70 -8.20 16.29 22.61
N ALA A 71 -7.03 15.77 22.21
CA ALA A 71 -6.37 16.21 20.98
C ALA A 71 -7.16 15.81 19.72
N THR A 72 -7.19 16.71 18.74
CA THR A 72 -7.92 16.51 17.48
C THR A 72 -7.10 15.66 16.49
N ILE A 73 -7.61 14.50 16.10
CA ILE A 73 -7.03 13.63 15.08
C ILE A 73 -7.89 13.67 13.82
N ARG A 74 -7.26 13.67 12.65
CA ARG A 74 -7.93 13.45 11.37
C ARG A 74 -7.33 12.19 10.71
N PRO A 75 -8.05 11.06 10.69
CA PRO A 75 -7.55 9.82 10.10
C PRO A 75 -7.36 9.93 8.59
N THR A 76 -6.29 9.34 8.06
CA THR A 76 -5.88 9.46 6.65
C THR A 76 -5.46 8.12 6.03
N ASP A 77 -5.49 8.04 4.69
CA ASP A 77 -4.75 7.01 3.93
C ASP A 77 -3.36 7.51 3.51
N ASN A 78 -2.87 7.21 2.29
CA ASN A 78 -1.60 7.75 1.80
C ASN A 78 -1.74 9.09 1.06
N SER A 79 -2.97 9.60 0.94
CA SER A 79 -3.28 10.81 0.17
C SER A 79 -2.57 12.07 0.64
N PRO A 80 -2.34 12.31 1.96
CA PRO A 80 -1.53 13.45 2.38
C PRO A 80 -0.15 13.45 1.74
N ALA A 81 0.52 12.30 1.67
CA ALA A 81 1.85 12.21 1.09
C ALA A 81 1.89 12.55 -0.40
N TRP A 82 0.91 12.07 -1.18
CA TRP A 82 0.84 12.39 -2.61
C TRP A 82 0.52 13.86 -2.86
N TRP A 83 -0.35 14.44 -2.04
CA TRP A 83 -0.77 15.82 -2.18
C TRP A 83 0.32 16.78 -1.72
N LEU A 84 0.90 16.58 -0.54
CA LEU A 84 2.00 17.40 -0.02
C LEU A 84 3.24 17.30 -0.90
N HIS A 85 3.55 16.11 -1.44
CA HIS A 85 4.60 15.99 -2.46
C HIS A 85 4.36 16.95 -3.62
N TYR A 86 3.16 16.93 -4.22
CA TYR A 86 2.83 17.84 -5.30
C TYR A 86 2.96 19.31 -4.87
N GLN A 87 2.41 19.71 -3.72
CA GLN A 87 2.44 21.10 -3.27
C GLN A 87 3.87 21.62 -3.08
N LEU A 88 4.73 20.82 -2.44
CA LEU A 88 6.12 21.19 -2.15
C LEU A 88 7.00 21.12 -3.40
N PHE A 89 6.81 20.10 -4.25
CA PHE A 89 7.56 19.92 -5.48
C PHE A 89 7.24 21.00 -6.52
N SER A 90 5.98 21.43 -6.59
CA SER A 90 5.52 22.48 -7.51
C SER A 90 5.68 23.90 -6.99
N GLY A 91 6.02 24.07 -5.71
CA GLY A 91 6.03 25.37 -5.04
C GLY A 91 4.64 25.94 -4.75
N ASN A 92 3.55 25.26 -5.10
CA ASN A 92 2.17 25.75 -4.90
C ASN A 92 1.77 25.93 -3.43
N TRP A 93 2.52 25.32 -2.50
CA TRP A 93 2.29 25.47 -1.07
C TRP A 93 2.44 26.93 -0.56
N ILE A 94 3.11 27.81 -1.30
CA ILE A 94 3.22 29.25 -0.97
C ILE A 94 1.90 30.01 -1.12
N ASN A 95 0.91 29.43 -1.80
CA ASN A 95 -0.39 30.06 -2.02
C ASN A 95 -1.32 29.94 -0.80
N TYR A 96 -0.91 29.19 0.24
CA TYR A 96 -1.63 29.10 1.49
C TYR A 96 -1.20 30.26 2.40
N SER A 97 -2.18 30.96 2.99
CA SER A 97 -1.94 32.11 3.87
C SER A 97 -1.31 31.70 5.20
N SER A 98 -1.45 30.43 5.59
CA SER A 98 -0.84 29.87 6.80
C SER A 98 -0.63 28.36 6.67
N PHE A 99 0.17 27.80 7.58
CA PHE A 99 0.40 26.35 7.61
C PHE A 99 -0.85 25.58 8.09
N GLU A 100 -1.64 26.17 8.99
CA GLU A 100 -2.94 25.64 9.40
C GLU A 100 -3.84 25.44 8.18
N GLN A 101 -3.92 26.45 7.31
CA GLN A 101 -4.72 26.36 6.07
C GLN A 101 -4.22 25.25 5.14
N LEU A 102 -2.89 25.07 5.04
CA LEU A 102 -2.29 23.96 4.28
C LEU A 102 -2.71 22.60 4.85
N ILE A 103 -2.63 22.43 6.17
CA ILE A 103 -3.03 21.18 6.86
C ILE A 103 -4.53 20.93 6.72
N GLU A 104 -5.36 21.95 6.89
CA GLU A 104 -6.82 21.84 6.73
C GLU A 104 -7.21 21.43 5.31
N SER A 105 -6.50 21.95 4.31
CA SER A 105 -6.72 21.66 2.88
C SER A 105 -6.17 20.29 2.45
N THR A 106 -5.39 19.62 3.30
CA THR A 106 -4.75 18.36 2.94
C THR A 106 -5.80 17.23 2.84
N PRO A 107 -5.92 16.54 1.69
CA PRO A 107 -6.88 15.46 1.52
C PRO A 107 -6.50 14.25 2.39
N CYS A 108 -7.51 13.63 2.98
CA CYS A 108 -7.36 12.49 3.88
C CYS A 108 -7.78 11.15 3.24
N HIS A 109 -8.34 11.21 2.02
CA HIS A 109 -8.73 10.05 1.23
C HIS A 109 -8.24 10.19 -0.21
N LEU A 110 -7.75 9.11 -0.84
CA LEU A 110 -7.24 9.13 -2.22
C LEU A 110 -8.23 9.65 -3.26
N PHE A 111 -9.52 9.38 -3.06
CA PHE A 111 -10.60 9.86 -3.94
C PHE A 111 -10.84 11.37 -3.83
N ASN A 112 -10.31 12.02 -2.79
CA ASN A 112 -10.46 13.45 -2.58
C ASN A 112 -9.30 14.25 -3.20
N ILE A 113 -8.32 13.58 -3.82
CA ILE A 113 -7.21 14.26 -4.51
C ILE A 113 -7.71 14.75 -5.86
N ASN A 114 -7.99 16.05 -5.94
CA ASN A 114 -8.31 16.73 -7.19
C ASN A 114 -7.07 17.42 -7.79
N LEU A 115 -6.05 16.62 -8.12
CA LEU A 115 -4.84 17.10 -8.79
C LEU A 115 -4.77 16.50 -10.20
N LYS A 116 -4.45 17.34 -11.21
CA LYS A 116 -4.23 16.86 -12.59
C LYS A 116 -3.09 15.84 -12.64
N GLU A 117 -1.99 16.15 -11.96
CA GLU A 117 -0.79 15.32 -11.83
C GLU A 117 -0.43 15.13 -10.35
N ASN A 118 0.18 13.99 -10.02
CA ASN A 118 0.80 13.72 -8.71
C ASN A 118 1.75 12.53 -8.86
N ALA A 119 2.61 12.29 -7.86
CA ALA A 119 3.56 11.18 -7.88
C ALA A 119 2.92 9.83 -8.25
N ASN A 120 1.72 9.52 -7.71
CA ASN A 120 1.03 8.26 -8.00
C ASN A 120 0.58 8.13 -9.46
N LYS A 121 0.08 9.21 -10.07
CA LYS A 121 -0.27 9.28 -11.49
C LYS A 121 0.97 9.22 -12.39
N SER A 122 2.10 9.76 -11.92
CA SER A 122 3.39 9.68 -12.61
C SER A 122 4.10 8.33 -12.45
N GLY A 123 3.45 7.33 -11.84
CA GLY A 123 3.98 5.96 -11.73
C GLY A 123 4.85 5.71 -10.49
N TRP A 124 4.90 6.66 -9.55
CA TRP A 124 5.65 6.52 -8.30
C TRP A 124 4.77 6.02 -7.17
N HIS A 125 5.37 5.25 -6.28
CA HIS A 125 4.87 4.99 -4.94
C HIS A 125 5.72 5.77 -3.94
N ILE A 126 5.04 6.53 -3.06
CA ILE A 126 5.69 7.18 -1.92
C ILE A 126 5.65 6.21 -0.76
N ALA A 127 6.82 5.66 -0.44
CA ALA A 127 7.07 4.80 0.71
C ALA A 127 7.70 5.61 1.86
N HIS A 128 7.75 4.99 3.04
CA HIS A 128 8.18 5.65 4.27
C HIS A 128 9.44 5.00 4.85
N ILE A 129 10.48 5.78 5.15
CA ILE A 129 11.71 5.28 5.82
C ILE A 129 11.35 4.73 7.21
N TYR A 130 10.64 5.54 7.99
CA TYR A 130 10.05 5.18 9.27
C TYR A 130 8.56 4.89 9.11
N PRO A 131 8.07 3.70 9.49
CA PRO A 131 6.69 3.29 9.21
C PRO A 131 5.66 4.27 9.79
N ALA A 132 4.79 4.80 8.93
CA ALA A 132 3.59 5.53 9.33
C ALA A 132 2.48 4.59 9.87
N LYS A 133 2.71 3.28 9.85
CA LYS A 133 1.83 2.24 10.37
C LYS A 133 2.64 1.31 11.26
N ASP A 134 2.31 1.25 12.54
CA ASP A 134 3.01 0.42 13.53
C ASP A 134 2.08 -0.58 14.25
N ARG A 135 0.83 -0.71 13.78
CA ARG A 135 -0.25 -1.55 14.34
C ARG A 135 -0.74 -1.15 15.73
N ASN A 136 -0.14 -0.15 16.37
CA ASN A 136 -0.79 0.51 17.49
C ASN A 136 -1.90 1.39 16.89
N THR A 137 -3.15 1.04 17.20
CA THR A 137 -4.36 1.73 16.70
C THR A 137 -5.21 2.30 17.83
N ASP A 138 -4.74 2.22 19.07
CA ASP A 138 -5.49 2.62 20.27
C ASP A 138 -5.34 4.12 20.54
N PHE A 139 -5.98 4.91 19.68
CA PHE A 139 -5.85 6.35 19.68
C PHE A 139 -6.41 7.06 20.92
N GLN A 140 -7.21 6.36 21.73
CA GLN A 140 -7.71 6.89 22.99
C GLN A 140 -6.58 7.08 24.01
N HIS A 141 -5.50 6.29 23.92
CA HIS A 141 -4.37 6.34 24.85
C HIS A 141 -3.11 6.98 24.26
N TRP A 142 -3.20 7.61 23.09
CA TRP A 142 -2.07 8.33 22.52
C TRP A 142 -1.90 9.68 23.20
N ASP A 143 -0.72 9.88 23.78
CA ASP A 143 -0.31 11.18 24.30
C ASP A 143 0.09 12.14 23.15
N GLN A 144 0.41 13.38 23.51
CA GLN A 144 0.79 14.39 22.53
C GLN A 144 2.08 14.00 21.78
N LYS A 145 3.01 13.30 22.44
CA LYS A 145 4.28 12.88 21.84
C LYS A 145 4.04 11.85 20.74
N GLU A 146 3.19 10.86 21.01
CA GLU A 146 2.79 9.82 20.06
C GLU A 146 2.07 10.42 18.85
N LEU A 147 1.20 11.41 19.07
CA LEU A 147 0.49 12.11 18.00
C LEU A 147 1.43 12.91 17.10
N LYS A 148 2.39 13.66 17.68
CA LYS A 148 3.44 14.37 16.93
C LYS A 148 4.23 13.40 16.07
N LYS A 149 4.75 12.31 16.66
CA LYS A 149 5.50 11.28 15.94
C LYS A 149 4.70 10.70 14.76
N ARG A 150 3.43 10.36 14.98
CA ARG A 150 2.56 9.79 13.94
C ARG A 150 2.30 10.76 12.81
N MET A 151 2.05 12.03 13.11
CA MET A 151 1.88 13.07 12.10
C MET A 151 3.17 13.25 11.29
N VAL A 152 4.33 13.42 11.93
CA VAL A 152 5.61 13.59 11.25
C VAL A 152 5.94 12.38 10.38
N ARG A 153 5.79 11.15 10.88
CA ARG A 153 6.00 9.94 10.06
C ARG A 153 5.02 9.86 8.88
N ASN A 154 3.81 10.37 9.02
CA ASN A 154 2.82 10.37 7.94
C ASN A 154 3.12 11.42 6.87
N ILE A 155 3.41 12.66 7.28
CA ILE A 155 3.36 13.83 6.39
C ILE A 155 4.72 14.45 6.02
N HIS A 156 5.81 14.08 6.70
CA HIS A 156 7.09 14.76 6.55
C HIS A 156 7.92 14.25 5.35
N PRO A 157 8.40 15.12 4.43
CA PRO A 157 9.18 14.70 3.26
C PRO A 157 10.51 14.00 3.54
N CYS A 158 11.20 14.31 4.62
CA CYS A 158 12.35 13.51 5.08
C CYS A 158 12.01 12.03 5.30
N ASN A 159 10.73 11.68 5.45
CA ASN A 159 10.30 10.30 5.56
C ASN A 159 9.90 9.68 4.21
N TYR A 160 9.92 10.41 3.09
CA TYR A 160 9.32 10.00 1.81
C TYR A 160 10.36 9.57 0.78
N PHE A 161 10.42 8.27 0.48
CA PHE A 161 11.21 7.80 -0.64
C PHE A 161 10.33 7.28 -1.79
N TYR A 162 10.89 7.30 -2.99
CA TYR A 162 10.14 7.11 -4.22
C TYR A 162 10.67 5.86 -4.94
N ILE A 163 9.75 4.93 -5.19
CA ILE A 163 10.01 3.73 -5.97
C ILE A 163 8.94 3.58 -7.03
N ALA A 164 9.20 2.76 -8.04
CA ALA A 164 8.23 2.48 -9.07
C ALA A 164 6.98 1.78 -8.49
N LYS A 165 5.80 2.25 -8.88
CA LYS A 165 4.50 1.72 -8.40
C LYS A 165 4.27 0.27 -8.80
N GLN A 166 4.98 -0.25 -9.80
CA GLN A 166 4.81 -1.62 -10.30
C GLN A 166 5.14 -2.67 -9.23
N ASN A 167 6.19 -2.44 -8.43
CA ASN A 167 6.70 -3.41 -7.45
C ASN A 167 6.82 -2.84 -6.03
N TYR A 168 5.98 -1.84 -5.71
CA TYR A 168 6.09 -1.17 -4.41
C TYR A 168 5.84 -2.11 -3.22
N GLN A 169 5.05 -3.17 -3.39
CA GLN A 169 4.80 -4.14 -2.32
C GLN A 169 6.06 -4.93 -1.95
N THR A 170 6.95 -5.16 -2.91
CA THR A 170 8.23 -5.85 -2.69
C THR A 170 9.25 -4.92 -2.08
N PHE A 171 9.33 -3.69 -2.60
CA PHE A 171 10.47 -2.81 -2.35
C PHE A 171 10.19 -1.66 -1.36
N GLY A 172 8.93 -1.31 -1.15
CA GLY A 172 8.54 -0.17 -0.31
C GLY A 172 8.77 -0.36 1.19
N GLY A 173 9.10 -1.58 1.62
CA GLY A 173 9.55 -1.89 2.97
C GLY A 173 10.79 -2.77 3.00
N ASP A 174 11.51 -2.90 1.89
CA ASP A 174 12.74 -3.69 1.85
C ASP A 174 13.81 -2.98 2.69
N PRO A 175 14.42 -3.64 3.69
CA PRO A 175 15.39 -3.01 4.56
C PRO A 175 16.60 -2.41 3.83
N HIS A 176 17.08 -3.01 2.75
CA HIS A 176 18.24 -2.50 2.01
C HIS A 176 17.91 -1.20 1.28
N ILE A 177 16.70 -1.13 0.70
CA ILE A 177 16.22 0.09 0.03
C ILE A 177 15.96 1.19 1.06
N VAL A 178 15.35 0.84 2.19
CA VAL A 178 15.13 1.80 3.29
C VAL A 178 16.47 2.32 3.83
N ALA A 179 17.47 1.46 4.01
CA ALA A 179 18.83 1.86 4.42
C ALA A 179 19.43 2.86 3.45
N PHE A 180 19.34 2.53 2.16
CA PHE A 180 19.88 3.34 1.08
C PHE A 180 19.29 4.75 1.10
N PHE A 181 17.96 4.87 1.15
CA PHE A 181 17.31 6.18 1.17
C PHE A 181 17.54 6.92 2.47
N HIS A 182 17.63 6.23 3.61
CA HIS A 182 18.03 6.84 4.88
C HIS A 182 19.40 7.52 4.78
N GLU A 183 20.42 6.83 4.25
CA GLU A 183 21.76 7.39 4.05
C GLU A 183 21.76 8.57 3.06
N LYS A 184 21.05 8.44 1.93
CA LYS A 184 20.96 9.55 0.96
C LYS A 184 20.27 10.77 1.57
N PHE A 185 19.22 10.56 2.36
CA PHE A 185 18.43 11.64 2.92
C PHE A 185 19.09 12.30 4.13
N SER A 186 19.88 11.57 4.92
CA SER A 186 20.68 12.17 5.99
C SER A 186 21.69 13.18 5.47
N ARG A 187 22.20 12.97 4.24
CA ARG A 187 23.06 13.94 3.55
C ARG A 187 22.26 15.04 2.85
N LEU A 188 21.19 14.68 2.15
CA LEU A 188 20.40 15.63 1.35
C LEU A 188 19.65 16.66 2.23
N TYR A 189 19.17 16.24 3.40
CA TYR A 189 18.41 17.08 4.34
C TYR A 189 19.17 17.30 5.65
N ALA A 190 20.51 17.32 5.59
CA ALA A 190 21.38 17.33 6.77
C ALA A 190 21.01 18.39 7.80
N ASP A 191 20.63 19.60 7.35
CA ASP A 191 20.32 20.76 8.20
C ASP A 191 19.18 20.52 9.21
N ILE A 192 18.27 19.60 8.90
CA ILE A 192 17.08 19.30 9.72
C ILE A 192 16.99 17.82 10.08
N TRP A 193 17.99 17.02 9.68
CA TRP A 193 17.90 15.57 9.77
C TRP A 193 17.83 15.09 11.22
N GLU A 194 18.70 15.59 12.09
CA GLU A 194 18.73 15.21 13.51
C GLU A 194 17.42 15.58 14.23
N GLU A 195 16.92 16.81 14.05
CA GLU A 195 15.62 17.22 14.62
C GLU A 195 14.48 16.35 14.07
N PHE A 196 14.50 16.01 12.78
CA PHE A 196 13.54 15.06 12.21
C PHE A 196 13.63 13.68 12.88
N LEU A 197 14.83 13.14 13.11
CA LEU A 197 15.04 11.84 13.77
C LEU A 197 14.47 11.83 15.20
N GLU A 198 14.65 12.93 15.94
CA GLU A 198 14.08 13.11 17.27
C GLU A 198 12.54 13.08 17.23
N LEU A 199 11.94 13.85 16.31
CA LEU A 199 10.49 13.92 16.13
C LEU A 199 9.86 12.57 15.78
N VAL A 200 10.55 11.76 14.97
CA VAL A 200 10.02 10.44 14.58
C VAL A 200 10.38 9.34 15.57
N GLU A 201 11.10 9.63 16.66
CA GLU A 201 11.71 8.63 17.56
C GLU A 201 12.41 7.54 16.77
N ALA A 202 13.34 7.95 15.90
CA ALA A 202 14.11 7.03 15.10
C ALA A 202 14.89 6.08 16.02
N LYS A 203 14.73 4.77 15.79
CA LYS A 203 15.66 3.79 16.32
C LYS A 203 16.73 3.59 15.26
N LEU A 204 17.99 3.65 15.67
CA LEU A 204 19.11 3.31 14.80
C LEU A 204 18.83 1.93 14.18
N PRO A 205 18.71 1.84 12.85
CA PRO A 205 18.47 0.56 12.21
C PRO A 205 19.72 -0.32 12.38
N SER A 206 19.54 -1.55 12.85
CA SER A 206 20.61 -2.55 12.89
C SER A 206 20.80 -3.12 11.48
N PHE A 207 21.68 -2.51 10.70
CA PHE A 207 22.03 -3.07 9.40
C PHE A 207 23.15 -4.09 9.54
N LYS A 208 22.90 -5.31 9.05
CA LYS A 208 23.96 -6.23 8.68
C LYS A 208 24.32 -5.93 7.24
N GLU A 209 25.51 -5.40 6.99
CA GLU A 209 26.04 -5.29 5.64
C GLU A 209 26.00 -6.67 4.98
N THR A 210 25.40 -6.74 3.78
CA THR A 210 25.52 -7.90 2.92
C THR A 210 26.57 -7.62 1.88
N ALA A 211 27.52 -8.55 1.69
CA ALA A 211 28.65 -8.39 0.77
C ALA A 211 28.25 -8.36 -0.72
N ASN A 212 26.97 -8.63 -1.04
CA ASN A 212 26.49 -8.69 -2.41
C ASN A 212 25.75 -7.40 -2.78
N PRO A 213 26.00 -6.82 -3.97
CA PRO A 213 25.29 -5.63 -4.43
C PRO A 213 23.80 -5.95 -4.57
N PHE A 214 22.96 -5.16 -3.88
CA PHE A 214 21.50 -5.28 -3.98
C PHE A 214 21.04 -4.94 -5.41
N VAL A 215 20.40 -5.89 -6.08
CA VAL A 215 19.87 -5.72 -7.43
C VAL A 215 18.43 -5.24 -7.36
N TYR A 216 18.19 -4.01 -7.81
CA TYR A 216 16.85 -3.46 -7.97
C TYR A 216 16.34 -3.78 -9.38
N ARG A 217 15.36 -4.67 -9.47
CA ARG A 217 14.79 -5.11 -10.75
C ARG A 217 13.27 -5.11 -10.73
N TYR A 218 12.68 -4.56 -11.76
CA TYR A 218 11.28 -4.77 -12.10
C TYR A 218 11.06 -4.62 -13.61
N GLU A 219 10.12 -5.40 -14.12
CA GLU A 219 9.70 -5.31 -15.51
C GLU A 219 8.42 -4.48 -15.62
N LYS A 220 8.17 -3.97 -16.83
CA LYS A 220 6.89 -3.36 -17.14
C LYS A 220 5.83 -4.43 -16.89
N LEU A 221 4.95 -4.19 -15.93
CA LEU A 221 3.70 -4.96 -15.84
C LEU A 221 3.04 -4.80 -17.20
N ALA A 222 2.97 -5.90 -17.95
CA ALA A 222 2.29 -5.92 -19.24
C ALA A 222 0.92 -5.26 -19.05
N ASP A 223 0.48 -4.43 -20.01
CA ASP A 223 -0.80 -3.70 -19.91
C ASP A 223 -1.88 -4.65 -19.37
N LYS A 224 -2.85 -4.20 -18.57
CA LYS A 224 -3.85 -5.11 -17.96
C LYS A 224 -4.43 -6.15 -18.95
N ALA A 225 -4.56 -5.77 -20.24
CA ALA A 225 -4.90 -6.67 -21.35
C ALA A 225 -3.84 -7.75 -21.67
N THR A 226 -2.56 -7.39 -21.67
CA THR A 226 -1.41 -8.28 -21.86
C THR A 226 -1.10 -9.10 -20.60
N LEU A 227 -1.35 -8.59 -19.38
CA LEU A 227 -1.28 -9.38 -18.16
C LEU A 227 -2.42 -10.41 -18.09
N GLN A 228 -3.60 -10.07 -18.63
CA GLN A 228 -4.66 -11.04 -18.92
C GLN A 228 -4.19 -12.05 -19.95
N LYS A 229 -3.67 -11.62 -21.12
CA LYS A 229 -3.22 -12.54 -22.19
C LYS A 229 -2.07 -13.47 -21.78
N SER A 230 -1.09 -12.98 -21.02
CA SER A 230 0.03 -13.79 -20.51
C SER A 230 -0.36 -14.67 -19.33
N LYS A 231 -1.36 -14.27 -18.51
CA LYS A 231 -2.02 -15.18 -17.57
C LYS A 231 -2.82 -16.25 -18.34
N THR A 232 -3.53 -15.89 -19.40
CA THR A 232 -4.26 -16.82 -20.25
C THR A 232 -3.32 -17.80 -20.96
N ILE A 233 -2.14 -17.38 -21.43
CA ILE A 233 -1.17 -18.27 -22.09
C ILE A 233 -0.45 -19.18 -21.08
N LYS A 234 -0.08 -18.69 -19.89
CA LYS A 234 0.48 -19.56 -18.82
C LYS A 234 -0.59 -20.49 -18.21
N GLU A 235 -1.85 -20.06 -18.11
CA GLU A 235 -2.98 -20.90 -17.71
C GLU A 235 -3.30 -21.94 -18.80
N ILE A 236 -3.28 -21.59 -20.09
CA ILE A 236 -3.48 -22.55 -21.18
C ILE A 236 -2.33 -23.57 -21.24
N ALA A 237 -1.08 -23.15 -21.00
CA ALA A 237 0.07 -24.05 -20.96
C ALA A 237 0.07 -24.99 -19.74
N MET A 238 -0.54 -24.59 -18.61
CA MET A 238 -0.74 -25.45 -17.44
C MET A 238 -2.04 -26.27 -17.49
N ASN A 239 -3.00 -25.92 -18.33
CA ASN A 239 -4.31 -26.59 -18.43
C ASN A 239 -4.37 -27.77 -19.42
N ASN A 240 -3.28 -28.12 -20.09
CA ASN A 240 -3.23 -29.30 -20.95
C ASN A 240 -2.75 -30.59 -20.25
N SER A 241 -2.66 -30.59 -18.92
CA SER A 241 -2.53 -31.83 -18.16
C SER A 241 -3.91 -32.27 -17.69
N THR A 242 -4.63 -32.97 -18.56
CA THR A 242 -5.84 -33.73 -18.24
C THR A 242 -5.50 -34.84 -17.25
N ASN A 243 -5.57 -34.53 -15.96
CA ASN A 243 -5.69 -35.51 -14.89
C ASN A 243 -6.46 -34.85 -13.75
N THR A 244 -7.78 -35.04 -13.75
CA THR A 244 -8.69 -34.56 -12.71
C THR A 244 -8.39 -35.30 -11.40
N PRO A 245 -7.89 -34.64 -10.35
CA PRO A 245 -7.64 -35.29 -9.09
C PRO A 245 -8.95 -35.47 -8.32
N ASN A 246 -9.15 -36.68 -7.80
CA ASN A 246 -10.28 -37.00 -6.92
C ASN A 246 -9.93 -36.53 -5.50
N LEU A 247 -10.47 -35.38 -5.07
CA LEU A 247 -10.26 -34.84 -3.72
C LEU A 247 -11.48 -35.11 -2.86
N ALA A 248 -11.29 -35.72 -1.69
CA ALA A 248 -12.35 -36.02 -0.73
C ALA A 248 -13.52 -36.84 -1.31
N GLY A 249 -13.24 -37.73 -2.29
CA GLY A 249 -14.25 -38.57 -2.95
C GLY A 249 -15.17 -37.79 -3.91
N LYS A 250 -14.82 -36.55 -4.25
CA LYS A 250 -15.58 -35.68 -5.15
C LYS A 250 -14.79 -35.47 -6.44
N HIS A 251 -15.48 -35.60 -7.58
CA HIS A 251 -14.92 -35.25 -8.88
C HIS A 251 -14.85 -33.72 -9.02
N ILE A 252 -13.63 -33.18 -9.04
CA ILE A 252 -13.37 -31.74 -9.13
C ILE A 252 -13.38 -31.31 -10.59
N ALA A 253 -14.42 -30.60 -11.02
CA ALA A 253 -14.53 -30.09 -12.39
C ALA A 253 -13.50 -28.99 -12.69
N ILE A 254 -13.16 -28.16 -11.69
CA ILE A 254 -12.17 -27.09 -11.84
C ILE A 254 -11.43 -26.80 -10.55
N GLN A 255 -10.15 -26.46 -10.65
CA GLN A 255 -9.31 -26.10 -9.50
C GLN A 255 -8.45 -24.88 -9.81
N TYR A 256 -8.23 -24.01 -8.82
CA TYR A 256 -7.37 -22.83 -8.94
C TYR A 256 -6.79 -22.41 -7.60
N SER A 257 -5.76 -21.55 -7.62
CA SER A 257 -5.04 -21.12 -6.43
C SER A 257 -5.10 -19.60 -6.24
N HIS A 258 -5.16 -19.16 -4.98
CA HIS A 258 -5.10 -17.76 -4.60
C HIS A 258 -4.48 -17.61 -3.20
N THR A 259 -3.95 -16.43 -2.85
CA THR A 259 -3.31 -16.23 -1.52
C THR A 259 -4.31 -16.24 -0.36
N ARG A 260 -5.61 -16.14 -0.66
CA ARG A 260 -6.75 -16.09 0.28
C ARG A 260 -7.94 -16.78 -0.37
N LEU A 261 -8.96 -17.16 0.42
CA LEU A 261 -10.22 -17.67 -0.13
C LEU A 261 -10.82 -16.64 -1.11
N CYS A 262 -10.87 -17.04 -2.38
CA CYS A 262 -11.23 -16.18 -3.50
C CYS A 262 -12.17 -16.92 -4.44
N PHE A 263 -13.28 -16.29 -4.80
CA PHE A 263 -14.27 -16.78 -5.75
C PHE A 263 -14.09 -16.05 -7.08
N LEU A 264 -13.83 -16.82 -8.13
CA LEU A 264 -13.66 -16.33 -9.50
C LEU A 264 -14.91 -16.66 -10.32
N ARG A 265 -15.61 -15.64 -10.79
CA ARG A 265 -16.88 -15.78 -11.49
C ARG A 265 -16.73 -16.56 -12.80
N ASP A 266 -15.69 -16.28 -13.56
CA ASP A 266 -15.39 -16.94 -14.84
C ASP A 266 -15.08 -18.45 -14.68
N LYS A 267 -14.64 -18.88 -13.49
CA LYS A 267 -14.39 -20.29 -13.16
C LYS A 267 -15.62 -21.00 -12.60
N ILE A 268 -16.43 -20.30 -11.79
CA ILE A 268 -17.57 -20.90 -11.08
C ILE A 268 -18.85 -20.86 -11.91
N GLU A 269 -19.10 -19.79 -12.66
CA GLU A 269 -20.36 -19.63 -13.39
C GLU A 269 -20.60 -20.62 -14.53
N PRO A 270 -19.58 -21.08 -15.27
CA PRO A 270 -19.78 -22.11 -16.29
C PRO A 270 -20.17 -23.49 -15.73
N LEU A 271 -19.95 -23.73 -14.43
CA LEU A 271 -20.27 -25.01 -13.80
C LEU A 271 -21.79 -25.21 -13.70
N SER A 272 -22.22 -26.46 -13.83
CA SER A 272 -23.53 -26.91 -13.38
C SER A 272 -23.64 -26.85 -11.85
N MET A 273 -24.86 -26.87 -11.33
CA MET A 273 -25.10 -26.67 -9.89
C MET A 273 -24.43 -27.73 -9.01
N ASP A 274 -24.28 -28.96 -9.51
CA ASP A 274 -23.77 -30.09 -8.74
C ASP A 274 -22.29 -30.40 -9.02
N GLU A 275 -21.65 -29.62 -9.91
CA GLU A 275 -20.21 -29.71 -10.15
C GLU A 275 -19.40 -29.05 -9.05
N TYR A 276 -18.34 -29.75 -8.62
CA TYR A 276 -17.42 -29.32 -7.58
C TYR A 276 -16.24 -28.56 -8.14
N PHE A 277 -15.81 -27.55 -7.40
CA PHE A 277 -14.56 -26.84 -7.65
C PHE A 277 -13.68 -26.80 -6.40
N CYS A 278 -12.37 -26.70 -6.60
CA CYS A 278 -11.38 -26.61 -5.54
C CYS A 278 -10.65 -25.25 -5.58
N ILE A 279 -10.60 -24.58 -4.43
CA ILE A 279 -9.80 -23.36 -4.24
C ILE A 279 -8.64 -23.70 -3.31
N HIS A 280 -7.41 -23.61 -3.80
CA HIS A 280 -6.21 -23.65 -2.96
C HIS A 280 -5.91 -22.25 -2.45
N ALA A 281 -6.16 -22.02 -1.16
CA ALA A 281 -5.86 -20.78 -0.45
C ALA A 281 -4.60 -20.93 0.42
N GLY A 282 -4.05 -19.81 0.89
CA GLY A 282 -2.87 -19.80 1.76
C GLY A 282 -3.06 -20.57 3.07
N ASP A 283 -4.30 -20.74 3.53
CA ASP A 283 -4.65 -21.47 4.75
C ASP A 283 -5.17 -22.89 4.51
N GLY A 284 -5.31 -23.35 3.26
CA GLY A 284 -5.73 -24.72 2.92
C GLY A 284 -6.52 -24.83 1.62
N ALA A 285 -7.03 -26.02 1.30
CA ALA A 285 -7.89 -26.24 0.13
C ALA A 285 -9.37 -26.26 0.53
N TYR A 286 -10.22 -25.69 -0.31
CA TYR A 286 -11.67 -25.62 -0.11
C TYR A 286 -12.37 -26.27 -1.29
N VAL A 287 -13.20 -27.28 -1.02
CA VAL A 287 -13.95 -28.03 -2.04
C VAL A 287 -15.44 -27.86 -1.80
N LEU A 288 -16.13 -27.28 -2.79
CA LEU A 288 -17.57 -27.06 -2.75
C LEU A 288 -18.17 -27.08 -4.16
N SER A 289 -19.45 -27.43 -4.25
CA SER A 289 -20.25 -27.36 -5.46
C SER A 289 -20.71 -25.93 -5.75
N LYS A 290 -21.10 -25.66 -6.99
CA LYS A 290 -21.73 -24.37 -7.32
C LYS A 290 -22.99 -24.13 -6.48
N ARG A 291 -23.79 -25.15 -6.22
CA ARG A 291 -24.97 -25.08 -5.33
C ARG A 291 -24.60 -24.65 -3.92
N GLU A 292 -23.60 -25.29 -3.31
CA GLU A 292 -23.09 -24.94 -1.97
C GLU A 292 -22.52 -23.52 -1.93
N PHE A 293 -21.86 -23.08 -3.01
CA PHE A 293 -21.41 -21.70 -3.14
C PHE A 293 -22.58 -20.71 -3.13
N TYR A 294 -23.61 -20.95 -3.94
CA TYR A 294 -24.78 -20.08 -4.04
C TYR A 294 -25.56 -19.98 -2.73
N THR A 295 -25.72 -21.10 -2.01
CA THR A 295 -26.46 -21.12 -0.75
C THR A 295 -25.64 -20.52 0.39
N THR A 296 -24.37 -20.90 0.52
CA THR A 296 -23.55 -20.51 1.68
C THR A 296 -22.96 -19.11 1.54
N PHE A 297 -22.68 -18.67 0.31
CA PHE A 297 -22.05 -17.39 0.00
C PHE A 297 -22.94 -16.47 -0.83
N ALA A 298 -24.27 -16.52 -0.64
CA ALA A 298 -25.24 -15.66 -1.32
C ALA A 298 -24.92 -14.15 -1.24
N ASN A 299 -24.19 -13.72 -0.20
CA ASN A 299 -23.72 -12.33 -0.08
C ASN A 299 -22.66 -11.95 -1.11
N VAL A 300 -21.81 -12.89 -1.54
CA VAL A 300 -20.79 -12.68 -2.58
C VAL A 300 -21.45 -12.34 -3.91
N LEU A 301 -22.52 -13.07 -4.26
CA LEU A 301 -23.31 -12.88 -5.48
C LEU A 301 -23.95 -11.48 -5.61
N LYS A 302 -24.08 -10.75 -4.50
CA LYS A 302 -24.66 -9.39 -4.48
C LYS A 302 -23.63 -8.27 -4.58
N THR A 303 -22.34 -8.60 -4.57
CA THR A 303 -21.28 -7.59 -4.55
C THR A 303 -20.89 -7.15 -5.95
N LYS A 304 -20.55 -5.86 -6.10
CA LYS A 304 -19.97 -5.35 -7.35
C LYS A 304 -18.68 -6.07 -7.74
N SER A 305 -17.84 -6.42 -6.77
CA SER A 305 -16.58 -7.11 -7.08
C SER A 305 -16.82 -8.49 -7.72
N TYR A 306 -17.83 -9.24 -7.30
CA TYR A 306 -18.17 -10.49 -7.98
C TYR A 306 -18.91 -10.26 -9.31
N LEU A 307 -19.90 -9.35 -9.34
CA LEU A 307 -20.78 -9.12 -10.49
C LEU A 307 -20.16 -8.29 -11.62
N GLU A 308 -19.30 -7.34 -11.30
CA GLU A 308 -18.69 -6.42 -12.28
C GLU A 308 -17.23 -6.83 -12.51
N ASP A 309 -16.44 -7.00 -11.44
CA ASP A 309 -15.01 -7.32 -11.55
C ASP A 309 -14.72 -8.82 -11.74
N GLY A 310 -15.73 -9.69 -11.57
CA GLY A 310 -15.60 -11.14 -11.70
C GLY A 310 -14.77 -11.82 -10.60
N ILE A 311 -14.44 -11.11 -9.53
CA ILE A 311 -13.57 -11.61 -8.45
C ILE A 311 -14.03 -11.12 -7.08
N TYR A 312 -14.14 -12.04 -6.14
CA TYR A 312 -14.38 -11.69 -4.74
C TYR A 312 -13.43 -12.47 -3.84
N HIS A 313 -12.65 -11.77 -3.02
CA HIS A 313 -11.79 -12.41 -2.03
C HIS A 313 -12.16 -11.97 -0.63
N TYR A 314 -12.14 -12.91 0.31
CA TYR A 314 -12.28 -12.59 1.71
C TYR A 314 -10.93 -12.10 2.28
N PRO A 315 -10.89 -10.96 2.98
CA PRO A 315 -9.68 -10.53 3.70
C PRO A 315 -9.27 -11.51 4.80
N VAL A 316 -10.27 -12.13 5.45
CA VAL A 316 -10.15 -13.19 6.46
C VAL A 316 -11.14 -14.29 6.10
N THR A 317 -10.68 -15.55 6.07
CA THR A 317 -11.52 -16.70 5.75
C THR A 317 -12.74 -16.75 6.69
N PRO A 318 -13.97 -16.68 6.19
CA PRO A 318 -15.15 -16.66 7.03
C PRO A 318 -15.38 -18.04 7.66
N HIS A 319 -15.88 -18.08 8.89
CA HIS A 319 -16.10 -19.33 9.64
C HIS A 319 -16.94 -20.35 8.86
N LYS A 320 -17.97 -19.89 8.13
CA LYS A 320 -18.82 -20.73 7.28
C LYS A 320 -18.07 -21.42 6.12
N ALA A 321 -16.87 -20.98 5.76
CA ALA A 321 -16.05 -21.64 4.75
C ALA A 321 -15.28 -22.86 5.30
N LEU A 322 -15.08 -22.95 6.63
CA LEU A 322 -14.29 -24.01 7.24
C LEU A 322 -14.90 -25.40 7.03
N GLN A 323 -16.22 -25.50 6.89
CA GLN A 323 -16.91 -26.77 6.59
C GLN A 323 -16.55 -27.35 5.22
N PHE A 324 -16.04 -26.53 4.29
CA PHE A 324 -15.61 -26.97 2.97
C PHE A 324 -14.10 -27.20 2.88
N LYS A 325 -13.38 -26.97 3.98
CA LYS A 325 -11.93 -27.12 4.03
C LYS A 325 -11.58 -28.60 4.02
N VAL A 326 -10.67 -29.00 3.14
CA VAL A 326 -10.20 -30.38 3.04
C VAL A 326 -8.75 -30.48 3.47
N ASP A 327 -8.45 -31.52 4.25
CA ASP A 327 -7.08 -31.86 4.62
C ASP A 327 -6.39 -32.54 3.44
N LEU A 328 -5.42 -31.84 2.86
CA LEU A 328 -4.50 -32.44 1.90
C LEU A 328 -3.51 -33.31 2.67
N LYS A 329 -3.92 -34.51 3.11
CA LYS A 329 -2.94 -35.51 3.57
C LYS A 329 -2.03 -35.84 2.39
N ARG A 330 -0.75 -35.52 2.54
CA ARG A 330 0.30 -36.04 1.65
C ARG A 330 0.38 -37.54 1.89
N ASN A 331 0.04 -38.33 0.87
CA ASN A 331 0.52 -39.71 0.79
C ASN A 331 2.03 -39.68 0.54
#